data_AF-A0A958QR25-F1
#
_entry.id   AF-A0A958QR25-F1
#
_cell.length_a   1.000
_cell.length_b   1.000
_cell.length_c   1.000
_cell.angle_alpha   90.00
_cell.angle_beta   90.00
_cell.angle_gamma   90.00
#
_symmetry.space_group_name_H-M   'P 1'
#
loop_
_entity.id
_entity.type
_entity.pdbx_description
1 polymer ?
#
loop_
_entity_poly.entity_id
_entity_poly.type
_entity_poly.pdbx_seq_one_letter_code
_entity_poly.pdbx_strand_id
1 'polypeptide(L)'
;MLLLNPKLLPNVISSIALIIFLIGRFQVKKNLKLHIKLMSLAMTIDILLVIALVLMRNALGTVVSGKMSGILMVHVPIAISTVIAYGFATYFGLKLKRGQRQYLKHMRITDKVVIPLRLLNTFTSWLLFIYA
;
A
#
# COMPACT_ATOMS: atom_id res chain seq x y z
N MET A 1 -16.14 -18.98 -11.95
CA MET A 1 -15.70 -19.89 -10.88
C MET A 1 -14.42 -19.42 -10.16
N LEU A 2 -13.46 -18.75 -10.81
CA LEU A 2 -12.26 -18.17 -10.15
C LEU A 2 -12.52 -17.00 -9.19
N LEU A 3 -13.55 -16.16 -9.44
CA LEU A 3 -13.93 -15.04 -8.57
C LEU A 3 -14.59 -15.45 -7.24
N LEU A 4 -14.80 -16.75 -7.00
CA LEU A 4 -15.38 -17.27 -5.76
C LEU A 4 -14.35 -17.59 -4.68
N ASN A 5 -13.04 -17.45 -4.96
CA ASN A 5 -12.03 -17.64 -3.92
C ASN A 5 -11.90 -16.35 -3.06
N PRO A 6 -12.29 -16.38 -1.77
CA PRO A 6 -12.31 -15.19 -0.91
C PRO A 6 -10.91 -14.61 -0.64
N LYS A 7 -9.84 -15.37 -0.93
CA LYS A 7 -8.45 -14.90 -0.84
C LYS A 7 -7.97 -14.26 -2.15
N LEU A 8 -8.58 -14.54 -3.30
CA LEU A 8 -8.14 -14.01 -4.59
C LEU A 8 -8.48 -12.53 -4.77
N LEU A 9 -9.71 -12.14 -4.41
CA LEU A 9 -10.21 -10.78 -4.64
C LEU A 9 -9.32 -9.70 -3.99
N PRO A 10 -8.91 -9.80 -2.70
CA PRO A 10 -7.99 -8.83 -2.10
C PRO A 10 -6.64 -8.72 -2.81
N ASN A 11 -6.09 -9.83 -3.30
CA ASN A 11 -4.81 -9.86 -4.01
C ASN A 11 -4.90 -9.17 -5.38
N VAL A 12 -6.00 -9.38 -6.09
CA VAL A 12 -6.27 -8.70 -7.36
C VAL A 12 -6.43 -7.19 -7.13
N ILE A 13 -7.20 -6.77 -6.12
CA ILE A 13 -7.37 -5.35 -5.77
C ILE A 13 -6.02 -4.72 -5.42
N SER A 14 -5.21 -5.37 -4.57
CA SER A 14 -3.86 -4.91 -4.23
C SER A 14 -2.96 -4.80 -5.45
N SER A 15 -3.05 -5.72 -6.41
CA SER A 15 -2.27 -5.69 -7.66
C SER A 15 -2.71 -4.54 -8.58
N ILE A 16 -4.01 -4.30 -8.71
CA ILE A 16 -4.55 -3.16 -9.45
C ILE A 16 -4.07 -1.84 -8.83
N ALA A 17 -4.13 -1.73 -7.50
CA ALA A 17 -3.63 -0.55 -6.80
C ALA A 17 -2.12 -0.34 -7.01
N LEU A 18 -1.32 -1.41 -7.04
CA LEU A 18 0.10 -1.32 -7.40
C LEU A 18 0.30 -0.80 -8.82
N ILE A 19 -0.47 -1.27 -9.79
CA ILE A 19 -0.39 -0.79 -11.18
C ILE A 19 -0.74 0.71 -11.24
N ILE A 20 -1.84 1.13 -10.61
CA ILE A 20 -2.23 2.54 -10.52
C ILE A 20 -1.12 3.37 -9.86
N PHE A 21 -0.51 2.86 -8.79
CA PHE A 21 0.60 3.50 -8.10
C PHE A 21 1.81 3.69 -9.04
N LEU A 22 2.22 2.65 -9.78
CA LEU A 22 3.35 2.73 -10.70
C LEU A 22 3.08 3.71 -11.86
N ILE A 23 1.89 3.64 -12.47
CA ILE A 23 1.48 4.61 -13.51
C ILE A 23 1.47 6.02 -12.94
N GLY A 24 0.86 6.22 -11.77
CA GLY A 24 0.84 7.51 -11.07
C GLY A 24 2.23 8.05 -10.84
N ARG A 25 3.18 7.19 -10.50
CA ARG A 25 4.57 7.58 -10.28
C ARG A 25 5.26 8.08 -11.56
N PHE A 26 5.08 7.42 -12.69
CA PHE A 26 5.63 7.86 -13.98
C PHE A 26 5.14 9.26 -14.39
N GLN A 27 3.96 9.67 -13.91
CA GLN A 27 3.39 10.99 -14.24
C GLN A 27 4.00 12.15 -13.47
N VAL A 28 4.88 11.93 -12.48
CA VAL A 28 5.42 13.02 -11.63
C VAL A 28 6.05 14.16 -12.43
N LYS A 29 6.76 13.84 -13.52
CA LYS A 29 7.46 14.82 -14.37
C LYS A 29 6.62 15.27 -15.57
N LYS A 30 5.58 14.52 -15.92
CA LYS A 30 4.76 14.73 -17.12
C LYS A 30 3.50 15.53 -16.82
N ASN A 31 2.77 15.10 -15.79
CA ASN A 31 1.51 15.71 -15.41
C ASN A 31 1.32 15.56 -13.89
N LEU A 32 1.73 16.60 -13.15
CA LEU A 32 1.67 16.62 -11.69
C LEU A 32 0.24 16.45 -11.16
N LYS A 33 -0.76 17.00 -11.86
CA LYS A 33 -2.17 16.87 -11.48
C LYS A 33 -2.64 15.42 -11.57
N LEU A 34 -2.27 14.71 -12.64
CA LEU A 34 -2.58 13.30 -12.82
C LEU A 34 -1.78 12.41 -11.85
N HIS A 35 -0.49 12.73 -11.62
CA HIS A 35 0.32 12.07 -10.58
C HIS A 35 -0.40 12.10 -9.24
N ILE A 36 -0.79 13.28 -8.75
CA ILE A 36 -1.47 13.42 -7.45
C ILE A 36 -2.76 12.60 -7.42
N LYS A 37 -3.60 12.68 -8.47
CA LYS A 37 -4.85 11.91 -8.54
C LYS A 37 -4.62 10.40 -8.45
N LEU A 38 -3.70 9.86 -9.25
CA LEU A 38 -3.42 8.42 -9.30
C LEU A 38 -2.77 7.91 -8.02
N MET A 39 -1.81 8.66 -7.46
CA MET A 39 -1.19 8.30 -6.19
C MET A 39 -2.21 8.30 -5.05
N SER A 40 -3.06 9.34 -4.96
CA SER A 40 -4.13 9.41 -3.98
C SER A 40 -5.14 8.27 -4.14
N LEU A 41 -5.52 7.94 -5.38
CA LEU A 41 -6.41 6.81 -5.65
C LEU A 41 -5.81 5.48 -5.19
N ALA A 42 -4.57 5.17 -5.62
CA ALA A 42 -3.90 3.93 -5.22
C ALA A 42 -3.75 3.79 -3.70
N MET A 43 -3.28 4.84 -3.03
CA MET A 43 -3.12 4.85 -1.57
C MET A 43 -4.47 4.70 -0.85
N THR A 44 -5.54 5.32 -1.38
CA THR A 44 -6.88 5.19 -0.80
C THR A 44 -7.40 3.77 -0.93
N ILE A 45 -7.23 3.13 -2.11
CA ILE A 45 -7.61 1.73 -2.32
C ILE A 45 -6.87 0.83 -1.32
N ASP A 46 -5.57 1.05 -1.13
CA ASP A 46 -4.77 0.25 -0.19
C ASP A 46 -5.23 0.41 1.26
N ILE A 47 -5.44 1.65 1.71
CA ILE A 47 -5.90 1.93 3.07
C ILE A 47 -7.28 1.30 3.30
N LEU A 48 -8.20 1.48 2.36
CA LEU A 48 -9.54 0.87 2.44
C LEU A 48 -9.48 -0.66 2.44
N LEU A 49 -8.60 -1.25 1.63
CA LEU A 49 -8.40 -2.70 1.59
C LEU A 49 -7.88 -3.23 2.92
N VAL A 50 -6.89 -2.57 3.52
CA VAL A 50 -6.36 -2.94 4.84
C VAL A 50 -7.45 -2.81 5.92
N ILE A 51 -8.18 -1.69 5.95
CA ILE A 51 -9.28 -1.49 6.90
C ILE A 51 -10.35 -2.58 6.74
N ALA A 52 -10.80 -2.85 5.52
CA ALA A 52 -11.78 -3.88 5.23
C ALA A 52 -11.31 -5.26 5.71
N LEU A 53 -10.06 -5.64 5.45
CA LEU A 53 -9.51 -6.92 5.89
C LEU A 53 -9.40 -7.02 7.40
N VAL A 54 -9.01 -5.94 8.09
CA VAL A 54 -8.95 -5.91 9.55
C VAL A 54 -10.33 -6.12 10.17
N LEU A 55 -11.35 -5.43 9.64
CA LEU A 55 -12.73 -5.54 10.11
C LEU A 55 -13.34 -6.92 9.80
N MET A 56 -13.11 -7.46 8.60
CA MET A 56 -13.73 -8.72 8.17
C MET A 56 -13.09 -9.97 8.79
N ARG A 57 -11.79 -9.96 9.08
CA ARG A 57 -11.06 -11.17 9.49
C ARG A 57 -10.85 -11.29 11.00
N ASN A 58 -11.37 -10.35 11.80
CA ASN A 58 -10.94 -10.19 13.21
C ASN A 58 -9.41 -10.29 13.32
N ALA A 59 -8.69 -9.69 12.37
CA ALA A 59 -7.26 -9.93 12.18
C ALA A 59 -6.45 -9.57 13.43
N LEU A 60 -6.96 -8.62 14.23
CA LEU A 60 -6.40 -8.27 15.53
C LEU A 60 -6.47 -9.43 16.53
N GLY A 61 -7.54 -10.23 16.54
CA GLY A 61 -7.67 -11.40 17.41
C GLY A 61 -6.74 -12.57 17.04
N THR A 62 -6.41 -12.72 15.75
CA THR A 62 -5.43 -13.72 15.27
C THR A 62 -3.99 -13.31 15.57
N VAL A 63 -3.69 -12.02 15.55
CA VAL A 63 -2.39 -11.47 15.99
C VAL A 63 -2.22 -11.67 17.50
N VAL A 64 -3.24 -11.37 18.30
CA VAL A 64 -3.19 -11.48 19.76
C VAL A 64 -3.16 -12.93 20.24
N SER A 65 -3.75 -13.87 19.50
CA SER A 65 -3.76 -15.30 19.86
C SER A 65 -2.50 -16.08 19.46
N GLY A 66 -1.53 -15.45 18.78
CA GLY A 66 -0.24 -16.06 18.43
C GLY A 66 -0.30 -17.18 17.38
N LYS A 67 -1.49 -17.50 16.83
CA LYS A 67 -1.69 -18.55 15.81
C LYS A 67 -1.53 -18.00 14.39
N MET A 68 -0.45 -17.28 14.13
CA MET A 68 -0.17 -16.72 12.79
C MET A 68 0.77 -17.65 12.02
N SER A 69 0.51 -17.85 10.72
CA SER A 69 1.51 -18.44 9.85
C SER A 69 2.73 -17.51 9.77
N GLY A 70 3.94 -18.07 9.60
CA GLY A 70 5.17 -17.26 9.53
C GLY A 70 5.12 -16.19 8.44
N ILE A 71 4.46 -16.48 7.31
CA ILE A 71 4.25 -15.51 6.22
C ILE A 71 3.36 -14.35 6.68
N LEU A 72 2.33 -14.62 7.47
CA LEU A 72 1.43 -13.58 7.99
C LEU A 72 2.14 -12.68 9.02
N MET A 73 3.04 -13.26 9.83
CA MET A 73 3.89 -12.50 10.76
C MET A 73 4.83 -11.51 10.04
N VAL A 74 5.25 -11.82 8.82
CA VAL A 74 6.07 -10.93 7.98
C VAL A 74 5.21 -9.92 7.21
N HIS A 75 4.09 -10.36 6.66
CA HIS A 75 3.23 -9.51 5.84
C HIS A 75 2.60 -8.35 6.63
N VAL A 76 2.09 -8.62 7.83
CA VAL A 76 1.37 -7.61 8.62
C VAL A 76 2.24 -6.38 8.96
N PRO A 77 3.48 -6.53 9.48
CA PRO A 77 4.37 -5.39 9.69
C PRO A 77 4.70 -4.61 8.41
N ILE A 78 4.86 -5.29 7.26
CA ILE A 78 5.10 -4.64 5.97
C ILE A 78 3.88 -3.81 5.56
N ALA A 79 2.67 -4.36 5.69
CA ALA A 79 1.42 -3.66 5.37
C ALA A 79 1.25 -2.40 6.24
N ILE A 80 1.47 -2.52 7.56
CA ILE A 80 1.40 -1.39 8.50
C ILE A 80 2.46 -0.33 8.14
N SER A 81 3.69 -0.76 7.89
CA SER A 81 4.79 0.15 7.51
C SER A 81 4.47 0.88 6.20
N THR A 82 3.82 0.21 5.24
CA THR A 82 3.39 0.81 3.97
C THR A 82 2.36 1.90 4.22
N VAL A 83 1.35 1.67 5.05
CA VAL A 83 0.32 2.66 5.40
C VAL A 83 0.93 3.88 6.11
N ILE A 84 1.86 3.66 7.05
CA ILE A 84 2.58 4.75 7.73
C ILE A 84 3.41 5.56 6.71
N ALA A 85 4.13 4.89 5.82
CA ALA A 85 4.94 5.53 4.79
C ALA A 85 4.06 6.34 3.80
N TYR A 86 2.85 5.87 3.50
CA TYR A 86 1.86 6.65 2.75
C TYR A 86 1.48 7.93 3.49
N GLY A 87 1.25 7.88 4.81
CA GLY A 87 0.98 9.07 5.61
C GLY A 87 2.07 10.14 5.45
N PHE A 88 3.35 9.75 5.56
CA PHE A 88 4.48 10.65 5.32
C PHE A 88 4.53 11.16 3.87
N ALA A 89 4.31 10.29 2.88
CA ALA A 89 4.33 10.67 1.47
C ALA A 89 3.23 11.67 1.14
N THR A 90 2.02 11.46 1.66
CA THR A 90 0.89 12.39 1.52
C THR A 90 1.22 13.71 2.21
N TYR A 91 1.75 13.69 3.44
CA TYR A 91 2.12 14.91 4.16
C TYR A 91 3.13 15.76 3.38
N PHE A 92 4.27 15.18 2.98
CA PHE A 92 5.29 15.90 2.22
C PHE A 92 4.81 16.29 0.82
N GLY A 93 4.01 15.43 0.16
CA GLY A 93 3.38 15.73 -1.13
C GLY A 93 2.47 16.95 -1.07
N LEU A 94 1.66 17.09 -0.02
CA LEU A 94 0.80 18.25 0.20
C LEU A 94 1.61 19.53 0.47
N LYS A 95 2.70 19.44 1.25
CA LYS A 95 3.61 20.57 1.49
C LYS A 95 4.28 21.04 0.19
N LEU A 96 4.73 20.10 -0.64
CA LEU A 96 5.31 20.40 -1.96
C LEU A 96 4.28 21.00 -2.92
N LYS A 97 3.03 20.52 -2.91
CA LYS A 97 1.93 21.10 -3.69
C LYS A 97 1.68 22.57 -3.32
N ARG A 98 1.87 22.94 -2.06
CA ARG A 98 1.77 24.33 -1.55
C ARG A 98 3.03 25.18 -1.84
N GLY A 99 3.97 24.67 -2.63
CA GLY A 99 5.18 25.40 -3.02
C GLY A 99 6.35 25.29 -2.02
N GLN A 100 6.22 24.55 -0.92
CA GLN A 100 7.25 24.47 0.12
C GLN A 100 8.40 23.52 -0.29
N ARG A 101 9.32 24.01 -1.12
CA ARG A 101 10.40 23.23 -1.74
C ARG A 101 11.39 22.59 -0.75
N GLN A 102 11.50 23.10 0.49
CA GLN A 102 12.33 22.52 1.55
C GLN A 102 11.99 21.05 1.88
N TYR A 103 10.76 20.62 1.61
CA TYR A 103 10.32 19.24 1.83
C TYR A 103 10.68 18.27 0.69
N LEU A 104 11.35 18.73 -0.38
CA LEU A 104 11.67 17.90 -1.54
C LEU A 104 12.60 16.75 -1.18
N LYS A 105 13.59 16.98 -0.33
CA LYS A 105 14.51 15.92 0.15
C LYS A 105 13.75 14.87 0.95
N HIS A 106 12.88 15.29 1.86
CA HIS A 106 12.04 14.42 2.67
C HIS A 106 11.10 13.57 1.80
N MET A 107 10.47 14.17 0.78
CA MET A 107 9.65 13.43 -0.18
C MET A 107 10.47 12.39 -0.96
N ARG A 108 11.69 12.72 -1.40
CA ARG A 108 12.56 11.77 -2.11
C ARG A 108 12.97 10.59 -1.24
N ILE A 109 13.26 10.82 0.04
CA ILE A 109 13.56 9.75 1.00
C ILE A 109 12.32 8.87 1.18
N THR A 110 11.17 9.50 1.38
CA THR A 110 9.91 8.78 1.56
C THR A 110 9.56 7.95 0.31
N ASP A 111 9.74 8.49 -0.89
CA ASP A 111 9.53 7.78 -2.17
C ASP A 111 10.42 6.53 -2.27
N LYS A 112 11.70 6.63 -1.86
CA LYS A 112 12.62 5.49 -1.82
C LYS A 112 12.22 4.39 -0.83
N VAL A 113 11.43 4.73 0.19
CA VAL A 113 10.94 3.77 1.20
C VAL A 113 9.59 3.18 0.79
N VAL A 114 8.66 4.02 0.31
CA VAL A 114 7.31 3.60 -0.07
C VAL A 114 7.33 2.60 -1.22
N ILE A 115 8.17 2.83 -2.24
CA ILE A 115 8.24 1.95 -3.42
C ILE A 115 8.58 0.50 -3.05
N PRO A 116 9.70 0.20 -2.37
CA PRO A 116 10.03 -1.18 -2.01
C PRO A 116 9.02 -1.76 -1.04
N LEU A 117 8.53 -0.99 -0.05
CA LEU A 117 7.48 -1.46 0.85
C LEU A 117 6.22 -1.88 0.09
N ARG A 118 5.79 -1.10 -0.91
CA ARG A 118 4.59 -1.40 -1.68
C ARG A 118 4.76 -2.63 -2.58
N LEU A 119 5.94 -2.81 -3.17
CA LEU A 119 6.28 -4.02 -3.92
C LEU A 119 6.29 -5.25 -3.01
N LEU A 120 6.98 -5.16 -1.86
CA LEU A 120 7.04 -6.23 -0.86
C LEU A 120 5.66 -6.57 -0.29
N ASN A 121 4.82 -5.57 -0.02
CA ASN A 121 3.47 -5.78 0.46
C ASN A 121 2.63 -6.59 -0.52
N THR A 122 2.71 -6.26 -1.81
CA THR A 122 2.00 -6.99 -2.87
C THR A 122 2.55 -8.40 -3.01
N PHE A 123 3.87 -8.55 -3.02
CA PHE A 123 4.54 -9.85 -3.14
C PHE A 123 4.18 -10.79 -1.98
N THR A 124 4.30 -10.31 -0.74
CA THR A 124 3.97 -11.10 0.46
C THR A 124 2.47 -11.42 0.55
N SER A 125 1.59 -10.55 0.01
CA SER A 125 0.16 -10.83 -0.13
C SER A 125 -0.09 -12.03 -1.07
N TRP A 126 0.62 -12.11 -2.19
CA TRP A 126 0.55 -13.26 -3.11
C TRP A 126 1.16 -14.53 -2.50
N LEU A 127 2.24 -14.42 -1.73
CA LEU A 127 2.77 -15.58 -0.99
C LEU A 127 1.74 -16.12 0.01
N LEU A 128 1.02 -15.24 0.72
CA LEU A 128 -0.09 -15.66 1.60
C LEU A 128 -1.22 -16.35 0.84
N PHE A 129 -1.48 -15.97 -0.42
CA PHE A 129 -2.50 -16.62 -1.24
C PHE A 129 -2.10 -18.04 -1.64
N ILE A 130 -0.82 -18.26 -1.96
CA ILE A 130 -0.32 -19.54 -2.49
C ILE A 130 -0.07 -20.54 -1.35
N TYR A 131 0.50 -20.09 -0.23
CA TYR A 131 1.08 -20.96 0.79
C TYR A 131 0.35 -20.98 2.14
N ALA A 132 -0.71 -20.17 2.32
CA ALA A 132 -1.50 -20.11 3.55
C ALA A 132 -3.00 -20.23 3.25
#